data_AF-A0A1G6M9M9-F1
#
_entry.id   AF-A0A1G6M9M9-F1
#
_cell.length_a   1.000
_cell.length_b   1.000
_cell.length_c   1.000
_cell.angle_alpha   90.00
_cell.angle_beta   90.00
_cell.angle_gamma   90.00
#
_symmetry.space_group_name_H-M   'P 1'
#
loop_
_entity.id
_entity.type
_entity.pdbx_description
1 polymer ?
#
loop_
_entity_poly.entity_id
_entity_poly.type
_entity_poly.pdbx_seq_one_letter_code
_entity_poly.pdbx_strand_id
1 'polypeptide(L)'
;MAVPVEEKLHKGPGVRRPDLTEFLTEPFAARMHVFDDDPAEVVLAKVVWQVSAVVRRVTRDPKWITVLEAMYNLPRDPELTPLGLTGRLTLLRRRHGTGWDTSTTNTRLSELRRNHLFGQLKGKFPWPPEHEIEPLARLEAEYASLRNGTGGHQTYLLPESAFGKLIAGRNGAGRGEVDHALLAQATLHFAVSARGNLVTTTTADFGENLPVFTDAGLLREYLAAVRAPASDVPADAPGRKILDILVSAGRIGLVVNPLGGHGAHVGQHWSPADLARLARR
;
A
#
# COMPACT_ATOMS: atom_id res chain seq x y z
N MET A 1 -5.07 -4.51 -35.47
CA MET A 1 -3.61 -4.66 -35.27
C MET A 1 -3.33 -4.76 -33.78
N ALA A 2 -2.48 -5.71 -33.35
CA ALA A 2 -2.09 -5.81 -31.94
C ALA A 2 -1.23 -4.60 -31.55
N VAL A 3 -1.54 -3.98 -30.40
CA VAL A 3 -0.72 -2.88 -29.87
C VAL A 3 0.69 -3.41 -29.52
N PRO A 4 1.78 -2.74 -29.92
CA PRO A 4 3.15 -3.19 -29.67
C PRO A 4 3.47 -3.39 -28.18
N VAL A 5 4.43 -4.26 -27.87
CA VAL A 5 4.82 -4.59 -26.48
C VAL A 5 5.36 -3.37 -25.74
N GLU A 6 6.18 -2.54 -26.41
CA GLU A 6 6.72 -1.31 -25.84
C GLU A 6 5.64 -0.31 -25.39
N GLU A 7 4.46 -0.34 -26.03
CA GLU A 7 3.32 0.51 -25.68
C GLU A 7 2.45 -0.10 -24.56
N LYS A 8 2.70 -1.35 -24.18
CA LYS A 8 1.97 -2.06 -23.12
C LYS A 8 2.77 -2.24 -21.84
N LEU A 9 4.09 -2.04 -21.86
CA LEU A 9 4.97 -2.30 -20.72
C LEU A 9 4.66 -1.45 -19.47
N HIS A 10 3.90 -0.35 -19.59
CA HIS A 10 3.40 0.44 -18.46
C HIS A 10 2.04 0.00 -17.92
N LYS A 11 1.36 -0.95 -18.58
CA LYS A 11 0.03 -1.42 -18.20
C LYS A 11 0.12 -2.54 -17.16
N GLY A 12 -0.99 -2.77 -16.45
CA GLY A 12 -1.06 -3.83 -15.44
C GLY A 12 0.09 -3.72 -14.42
N PRO A 13 0.80 -4.82 -14.10
CA PRO A 13 1.94 -4.80 -13.18
C PRO A 13 3.20 -4.09 -13.70
N GLY A 14 3.19 -3.52 -14.92
CA GLY A 14 4.36 -2.85 -15.49
C GLY A 14 5.48 -3.83 -15.86
N VAL A 15 6.74 -3.41 -15.68
CA VAL A 15 7.91 -4.30 -15.91
C VAL A 15 7.98 -5.43 -14.89
N ARG A 16 7.36 -5.29 -13.71
CA ARG A 16 7.40 -6.30 -12.63
C ARG A 16 6.34 -7.40 -12.78
N ARG A 17 5.83 -7.60 -13.99
CA ARG A 17 4.82 -8.64 -14.27
C ARG A 17 5.44 -10.04 -14.13
N PRO A 18 4.71 -11.04 -13.57
CA PRO A 18 5.25 -12.39 -13.38
C PRO A 18 5.66 -13.07 -14.70
N ASP A 19 4.94 -12.77 -15.77
CA ASP A 19 5.13 -13.27 -17.13
C ASP A 19 5.98 -12.31 -17.97
N LEU A 20 6.97 -11.61 -17.37
CA LEU A 20 7.78 -10.62 -18.08
C LEU A 20 8.57 -11.24 -19.25
N THR A 21 9.23 -12.37 -19.03
CA THR A 21 10.03 -13.05 -20.06
C THR A 21 9.18 -13.40 -21.28
N GLU A 22 8.01 -14.00 -21.07
CA GLU A 22 7.05 -14.34 -22.13
C GLU A 22 6.42 -13.11 -22.80
N PHE A 23 6.31 -12.00 -22.06
CA PHE A 23 5.76 -10.75 -22.59
C PHE A 23 6.63 -10.10 -23.65
N LEU A 24 7.95 -10.21 -23.46
CA LEU A 24 8.94 -9.55 -24.29
C LEU A 24 9.07 -10.34 -25.58
N THR A 25 8.11 -10.17 -26.49
CA THR A 25 8.15 -10.82 -27.78
C THR A 25 9.41 -10.42 -28.55
N GLU A 26 10.00 -11.34 -29.29
CA GLU A 26 10.90 -10.94 -30.37
C GLU A 26 10.16 -10.02 -31.35
N PRO A 27 10.77 -8.93 -31.87
CA PRO A 27 12.18 -8.52 -31.76
C PRO A 27 12.50 -7.60 -30.57
N PHE A 28 11.55 -7.36 -29.65
CA PHE A 28 11.74 -6.40 -28.56
C PHE A 28 12.71 -6.90 -27.48
N ALA A 29 12.67 -8.19 -27.12
CA ALA A 29 13.64 -8.81 -26.21
C ALA A 29 15.09 -8.60 -26.70
N ALA A 30 15.35 -8.94 -27.97
CA ALA A 30 16.66 -8.75 -28.59
C ALA A 30 17.14 -7.29 -28.55
N ARG A 31 16.23 -6.31 -28.77
CA ARG A 31 16.57 -4.89 -28.65
C ARG A 31 16.95 -4.50 -27.22
N MET A 32 16.35 -5.11 -26.21
CA MET A 32 16.67 -4.90 -24.79
C MET A 32 17.90 -5.69 -24.32
N HIS A 33 18.54 -6.45 -25.21
CA HIS A 33 19.65 -7.38 -24.91
C HIS A 33 19.26 -8.46 -23.90
N VAL A 34 18.00 -8.90 -23.96
CA VAL A 34 17.47 -10.05 -23.23
C VAL A 34 17.69 -11.30 -24.08
N PHE A 35 18.26 -12.33 -23.48
CA PHE A 35 18.58 -13.61 -24.10
C PHE A 35 17.76 -14.75 -23.49
N ASP A 36 17.64 -15.86 -24.22
CA ASP A 36 16.81 -17.00 -23.80
C ASP A 36 17.33 -17.70 -22.53
N ASP A 37 18.63 -17.58 -22.24
CA ASP A 37 19.31 -18.14 -21.08
C ASP A 37 19.39 -17.17 -19.88
N ASP A 38 18.89 -15.94 -20.02
CA ASP A 38 18.87 -14.99 -18.91
C ASP A 38 17.91 -15.47 -17.79
N PRO A 39 18.37 -15.55 -16.54
CA PRO A 39 17.48 -15.72 -15.39
C PRO A 39 16.45 -14.59 -15.30
N ALA A 40 15.27 -14.86 -14.73
CA ALA A 40 14.16 -13.92 -14.67
C ALA A 40 14.54 -12.57 -14.01
N GLU A 41 15.37 -12.60 -12.96
CA GLU A 41 15.90 -11.43 -12.28
C GLU A 41 16.87 -10.62 -13.15
N VAL A 42 17.64 -11.27 -14.02
CA VAL A 42 18.54 -10.62 -14.98
C VAL A 42 17.71 -9.97 -16.08
N VAL A 43 16.69 -10.64 -16.59
CA VAL A 43 15.72 -10.07 -17.53
C VAL A 43 15.09 -8.80 -16.95
N LEU A 44 14.57 -8.87 -15.72
CA LEU A 44 13.98 -7.72 -15.04
C LEU A 44 15.00 -6.59 -14.85
N ALA A 45 16.23 -6.90 -14.43
CA ALA A 45 17.28 -5.91 -14.24
C ALA A 45 17.63 -5.18 -15.55
N LYS A 46 17.83 -5.91 -16.65
CA LYS A 46 18.06 -5.32 -17.98
C LYS A 46 16.91 -4.40 -18.39
N VAL A 47 15.66 -4.85 -18.24
CA VAL A 47 14.49 -4.05 -18.58
C VAL A 47 14.39 -2.80 -17.70
N VAL A 48 14.56 -2.92 -16.38
CA VAL A 48 14.54 -1.77 -15.46
C VAL A 48 15.62 -0.77 -15.82
N TRP A 49 16.84 -1.23 -16.09
CA TRP A 49 17.97 -0.38 -16.46
C TRP A 49 17.67 0.41 -17.75
N GLN A 50 17.24 -0.29 -18.80
CA GLN A 50 16.96 0.31 -20.11
C GLN A 50 15.78 1.31 -20.02
N VAL A 51 14.68 0.93 -19.37
CA VAL A 51 13.50 1.79 -19.26
C VAL A 51 13.79 3.00 -18.38
N SER A 52 14.54 2.84 -17.28
CA SER A 52 14.97 3.97 -16.44
C SER A 52 15.83 4.97 -17.21
N ALA A 53 16.78 4.48 -18.02
CA ALA A 53 17.60 5.33 -18.88
C ALA A 53 16.75 6.11 -19.90
N VAL A 54 15.73 5.47 -20.49
CA VAL A 54 14.79 6.15 -21.40
C VAL A 54 13.99 7.23 -20.68
N VAL A 55 13.44 6.95 -19.49
CA VAL A 55 12.69 7.94 -18.70
C VAL A 55 13.51 9.19 -18.44
N ARG A 56 14.77 9.01 -18.02
CA ARG A 56 15.69 10.11 -17.69
C ARG A 56 16.14 10.93 -18.92
N ARG A 57 16.07 10.37 -20.13
CA ARG A 57 16.32 11.10 -21.38
C ARG A 57 15.11 11.91 -21.83
N VAL A 58 13.89 11.44 -21.53
CA VAL A 58 12.64 12.08 -21.95
C VAL A 58 12.35 13.37 -21.19
N THR A 59 12.72 13.45 -19.91
CA THR A 59 12.49 14.63 -19.09
C THR A 59 13.57 14.79 -18.02
N ARG A 60 13.91 16.04 -17.72
CA ARG A 60 14.80 16.41 -16.60
C ARG A 60 14.03 16.86 -15.36
N ASP A 61 12.71 17.03 -15.47
CA ASP A 61 11.86 17.42 -14.35
C ASP A 61 11.70 16.22 -13.39
N PRO A 62 12.16 16.32 -12.13
CA PRO A 62 12.09 15.24 -11.15
C PRO A 62 10.67 14.70 -10.94
N LYS A 63 9.66 15.57 -11.01
CA LYS A 63 8.26 15.17 -10.88
C LYS A 63 7.88 14.18 -11.97
N TRP A 64 8.17 14.52 -13.22
CA TRP A 64 7.80 13.68 -14.36
C TRP A 64 8.63 12.41 -14.45
N ILE A 65 9.88 12.42 -13.96
CA ILE A 65 10.68 11.21 -13.76
C ILE A 65 9.95 10.27 -12.81
N THR A 66 9.61 10.73 -11.60
CA THR A 66 8.91 9.90 -10.60
C THR A 66 7.60 9.31 -11.13
N VAL A 67 6.79 10.13 -11.82
CA VAL A 67 5.54 9.65 -12.40
C VAL A 67 5.80 8.56 -13.44
N LEU A 68 6.73 8.77 -14.36
CA LEU A 68 7.04 7.80 -15.41
C LEU A 68 7.65 6.51 -14.83
N GLU A 69 8.57 6.61 -13.88
CA GLU A 69 9.15 5.44 -13.20
C GLU A 69 8.06 4.61 -12.51
N ALA A 70 7.11 5.26 -11.82
CA ALA A 70 5.97 4.57 -11.22
C ALA A 70 5.01 3.97 -12.25
N MET A 71 4.78 4.63 -13.39
CA MET A 71 3.93 4.06 -14.45
C MET A 71 4.47 2.73 -14.97
N TYR A 72 5.78 2.63 -15.15
CA TYR A 72 6.45 1.40 -15.58
C TYR A 72 6.73 0.43 -14.43
N ASN A 73 6.43 0.82 -13.18
CA ASN A 73 6.69 0.02 -11.98
C ASN A 73 8.19 -0.26 -11.78
N LEU A 74 9.05 0.71 -12.06
CA LEU A 74 10.51 0.56 -11.92
C LEU A 74 10.97 0.51 -10.46
N PRO A 75 10.46 1.36 -9.55
CA PRO A 75 10.90 1.35 -8.16
C PRO A 75 10.66 0.00 -7.46
N ARG A 76 11.56 -0.40 -6.56
CA ARG A 76 11.37 -1.52 -5.63
C ARG A 76 10.49 -1.08 -4.46
N ASP A 77 9.23 -0.79 -4.77
CA ASP A 77 8.28 -0.25 -3.82
C ASP A 77 7.15 -1.27 -3.58
N PRO A 78 7.04 -1.81 -2.35
CA PRO A 78 6.05 -2.84 -2.02
C PRO A 78 4.60 -2.35 -2.12
N GLU A 79 4.35 -1.04 -2.00
CA GLU A 79 3.01 -0.50 -2.18
C GLU A 79 2.66 -0.24 -3.65
N LEU A 80 3.64 0.11 -4.50
CA LEU A 80 3.41 0.30 -5.94
C LEU A 80 3.37 -1.02 -6.71
N THR A 81 4.21 -1.98 -6.32
CA THR A 81 4.41 -3.24 -7.04
C THR A 81 3.13 -4.03 -7.33
N PRO A 82 2.21 -4.25 -6.36
CA PRO A 82 0.99 -5.02 -6.59
C PRO A 82 -0.07 -4.23 -7.38
N LEU A 83 0.08 -2.92 -7.51
CA LEU A 83 -0.93 -2.06 -8.11
C LEU A 83 -0.82 -2.04 -9.63
N GLY A 84 -1.97 -1.97 -10.31
CA GLY A 84 -2.02 -1.58 -11.72
C GLY A 84 -1.70 -0.10 -11.92
N LEU A 85 -1.56 0.32 -13.18
CA LEU A 85 -1.26 1.71 -13.56
C LEU A 85 -2.10 2.77 -12.81
N THR A 86 -3.42 2.62 -12.81
CA THR A 86 -4.33 3.55 -12.12
C THR A 86 -4.06 3.60 -10.62
N GLY A 87 -3.82 2.44 -10.00
CA GLY A 87 -3.49 2.36 -8.58
C GLY A 87 -2.16 3.05 -8.25
N ARG A 88 -1.14 2.86 -9.09
CA ARG A 88 0.17 3.50 -8.92
C ARG A 88 0.08 5.03 -9.01
N LEU A 89 -0.67 5.57 -9.98
CA LEU A 89 -0.88 7.02 -10.10
C LEU A 89 -1.69 7.59 -8.92
N THR A 90 -2.71 6.86 -8.45
CA THR A 90 -3.47 7.24 -7.25
C THR A 90 -2.59 7.25 -6.01
N LEU A 91 -1.70 6.26 -5.85
CA LEU A 91 -0.78 6.21 -4.72
C LEU A 91 0.25 7.35 -4.78
N LEU A 92 0.77 7.69 -5.97
CA LEU A 92 1.64 8.86 -6.12
C LEU A 92 0.92 10.16 -5.75
N ARG A 93 -0.34 10.33 -6.20
CA ARG A 93 -1.16 11.47 -5.80
C ARG A 93 -1.31 11.55 -4.28
N ARG A 94 -1.58 10.41 -3.63
CA ARG A 94 -1.71 10.33 -2.17
C ARG A 94 -0.41 10.75 -1.46
N ARG A 95 0.74 10.34 -1.98
CA ARG A 95 2.06 10.64 -1.38
C ARG A 95 2.54 12.07 -1.60
N HIS A 96 2.23 12.69 -2.74
CA HIS A 96 2.80 13.98 -3.14
C HIS A 96 1.80 15.14 -3.22
N GLY A 97 0.49 14.87 -3.11
CA GLY A 97 -0.55 15.89 -3.02
C GLY A 97 -0.97 16.52 -4.35
N THR A 98 -1.33 17.81 -4.31
CA THR A 98 -1.89 18.57 -5.44
C THR A 98 -0.90 18.64 -6.62
N GLY A 99 -1.42 18.46 -7.84
CA GLY A 99 -0.62 18.45 -9.07
C GLY A 99 -0.11 17.07 -9.51
N TRP A 100 -0.36 16.02 -8.74
CA TRP A 100 -0.06 14.62 -9.07
C TRP A 100 -1.32 13.81 -9.42
N ASP A 101 -2.46 14.48 -9.55
CA ASP A 101 -3.73 13.86 -9.93
C ASP A 101 -3.75 13.45 -11.40
N THR A 102 -4.64 12.51 -11.72
CA THR A 102 -4.75 11.91 -13.06
C THR A 102 -5.10 12.94 -14.13
N SER A 103 -5.92 13.95 -13.82
CA SER A 103 -6.25 15.04 -14.76
C SER A 103 -5.04 15.91 -15.09
N THR A 104 -4.25 16.31 -14.09
CA THR A 104 -3.05 17.14 -14.25
C THR A 104 -1.91 16.36 -14.91
N THR A 105 -1.79 15.07 -14.59
CA THR A 105 -0.72 14.22 -15.13
C THR A 105 -1.04 13.71 -16.55
N ASN A 106 -2.29 13.39 -16.87
CA ASN A 106 -2.64 12.77 -18.16
C ASN A 106 -2.33 13.63 -19.39
N THR A 107 -2.51 14.95 -19.33
CA THR A 107 -2.23 15.83 -20.48
C THR A 107 -0.73 15.82 -20.80
N ARG A 108 0.11 16.12 -19.82
CA ARG A 108 1.57 16.15 -19.99
C ARG A 108 2.16 14.76 -20.23
N LEU A 109 1.64 13.72 -19.57
CA LEU A 109 2.05 12.34 -19.83
C LEU A 109 1.67 11.89 -21.23
N SER A 110 0.52 12.31 -21.75
CA SER A 110 0.13 11.94 -23.12
C SER A 110 1.02 12.58 -24.16
N GLU A 111 1.49 13.81 -23.91
CA GLU A 111 2.51 14.49 -24.72
C GLU A 111 3.86 13.76 -24.62
N LEU A 112 4.39 13.54 -23.40
CA LEU A 112 5.67 12.86 -23.19
C LEU A 112 5.68 11.43 -23.74
N ARG A 113 4.57 10.69 -23.61
CA ARG A 113 4.44 9.32 -24.15
C ARG A 113 4.43 9.29 -25.67
N ARG A 114 3.53 10.05 -26.31
CA ARG A 114 3.35 10.03 -27.76
C ARG A 114 4.56 10.60 -28.49
N ASN A 115 5.16 11.67 -27.98
CA ASN A 115 6.18 12.41 -28.72
C ASN A 115 7.60 11.93 -28.45
N HIS A 116 7.87 11.33 -27.29
CA HIS A 116 9.24 11.05 -26.87
C HIS A 116 9.46 9.62 -26.37
N LEU A 117 8.64 9.16 -25.44
CA LEU A 117 8.92 7.91 -24.74
C LEU A 117 8.73 6.68 -25.63
N PHE A 118 7.64 6.60 -26.41
CA PHE A 118 7.45 5.48 -27.34
C PHE A 118 8.47 5.49 -28.49
N GLY A 119 8.86 6.67 -28.98
CA GLY A 119 9.92 6.78 -29.98
C GLY A 119 11.25 6.22 -29.47
N GLN A 120 11.62 6.54 -28.23
CA GLN A 120 12.84 6.03 -27.60
C GLN A 120 12.77 4.52 -27.33
N LEU A 121 11.63 4.01 -26.84
CA LEU A 121 11.44 2.56 -26.62
C LEU A 121 11.39 1.75 -27.93
N LYS A 122 11.06 2.39 -29.06
CA LYS A 122 11.16 1.81 -30.42
C LYS A 122 12.57 1.89 -31.00
N GLY A 123 13.45 2.69 -30.40
CA GLY A 123 14.84 2.88 -30.83
C GLY A 123 15.77 1.70 -30.49
N LYS A 124 17.06 1.93 -30.75
CA LYS A 124 18.16 1.03 -30.39
C LYS A 124 18.58 1.31 -28.94
N PHE A 125 18.64 0.26 -28.12
CA PHE A 125 19.16 0.37 -26.76
C PHE A 125 20.67 0.12 -26.73
N PRO A 126 21.42 0.85 -25.89
CA PRO A 126 22.82 0.53 -25.65
C PRO A 126 22.95 -0.84 -24.98
N TRP A 127 24.09 -1.49 -25.16
CA TRP A 127 24.40 -2.72 -24.44
C TRP A 127 24.47 -2.43 -22.93
N PRO A 128 23.72 -3.14 -22.08
CA PRO A 128 23.77 -2.93 -20.64
C PRO A 128 25.08 -3.51 -20.07
N PRO A 129 25.89 -2.73 -19.36
CA PRO A 129 27.15 -3.22 -18.82
C PRO A 129 26.92 -4.23 -17.68
N GLU A 130 27.59 -5.38 -17.72
CA GLU A 130 27.41 -6.48 -16.75
C GLU A 130 27.60 -6.02 -15.30
N HIS A 131 28.61 -5.17 -15.04
CA HIS A 131 28.89 -4.64 -13.72
C HIS A 131 27.78 -3.74 -13.13
N GLU A 132 26.86 -3.23 -13.95
CA GLU A 132 25.65 -2.52 -13.48
C GLU A 132 24.44 -3.46 -13.36
N ILE A 133 24.38 -4.50 -14.19
CA ILE A 133 23.26 -5.46 -14.21
C ILE A 133 23.35 -6.48 -13.07
N GLU A 134 24.53 -7.03 -12.78
CA GLU A 134 24.66 -8.03 -11.71
C GLU A 134 24.24 -7.51 -10.32
N PRO A 135 24.62 -6.30 -9.88
CA PRO A 135 24.14 -5.76 -8.61
C PRO A 135 22.63 -5.50 -8.65
N LEU A 136 22.11 -5.02 -9.78
CA LEU A 136 20.68 -4.76 -9.93
C LEU A 136 19.87 -6.06 -9.89
N ALA A 137 20.30 -7.11 -10.58
CA ALA A 137 19.67 -8.44 -10.57
C ALA A 137 19.66 -9.05 -9.17
N ARG A 138 20.77 -8.92 -8.41
CA ARG A 138 20.82 -9.33 -6.99
C ARG A 138 19.78 -8.61 -6.13
N LEU A 139 19.69 -7.28 -6.25
CA LEU A 139 18.70 -6.50 -5.52
C LEU A 139 17.25 -6.86 -5.91
N GLU A 140 17.00 -7.20 -7.17
CA GLU A 140 15.68 -7.66 -7.62
C GLU A 140 15.36 -9.08 -7.12
N ALA A 141 16.34 -9.98 -7.07
CA ALA A 141 16.18 -11.32 -6.49
C ALA A 141 15.90 -11.25 -4.98
N GLU A 142 16.62 -10.40 -4.24
CA GLU A 142 16.36 -10.12 -2.82
C GLU A 142 14.96 -9.55 -2.62
N TYR A 143 14.55 -8.59 -3.44
CA TYR A 143 13.22 -8.01 -3.36
C TYR A 143 12.12 -9.03 -3.68
N ALA A 144 12.35 -9.92 -4.65
CA ALA A 144 11.44 -11.00 -4.99
C ALA A 144 11.37 -12.09 -3.92
N SER A 145 12.48 -12.44 -3.26
CA SER A 145 12.49 -13.45 -2.20
C SER A 145 11.71 -12.98 -0.96
N LEU A 146 11.82 -11.69 -0.62
CA LEU A 146 10.99 -11.05 0.40
C LEU A 146 9.49 -11.07 0.04
N ARG A 147 9.15 -11.11 -1.25
CA ARG A 147 7.78 -11.15 -1.77
C ARG A 147 7.21 -12.58 -1.91
N ASN A 148 8.06 -13.55 -2.25
CA ASN A 148 7.67 -14.93 -2.55
C ASN A 148 7.82 -15.87 -1.34
N GLY A 149 8.53 -15.46 -0.28
CA GLY A 149 8.60 -16.17 1.01
C GLY A 149 7.28 -16.21 1.80
N THR A 150 6.20 -15.67 1.24
CA THR A 150 4.86 -15.57 1.83
C THR A 150 3.82 -16.26 0.93
N GLY A 151 4.02 -17.56 0.66
CA GLY A 151 3.09 -18.43 -0.07
C GLY A 151 1.84 -18.88 0.71
N GLY A 152 1.29 -18.02 1.56
CA GLY A 152 0.01 -18.26 2.25
C GLY A 152 -0.86 -17.02 2.05
N HIS A 153 -2.18 -17.20 1.89
CA HIS A 153 -3.16 -16.12 1.85
C HIS A 153 -2.76 -14.95 2.77
N GLN A 154 -2.31 -13.84 2.19
CA GLN A 154 -2.03 -12.63 2.96
C GLN A 154 -3.32 -11.83 3.10
N THR A 155 -3.99 -12.07 4.22
CA THR A 155 -4.46 -10.99 5.07
C THR A 155 -3.29 -10.04 5.30
N TYR A 156 -3.41 -8.77 4.93
CA TYR A 156 -2.39 -7.76 5.21
C TYR A 156 -2.19 -7.66 6.74
N LEU A 157 -1.18 -8.35 7.28
CA LEU A 157 -0.67 -8.07 8.62
C LEU A 157 0.24 -6.84 8.49
N LEU A 158 -0.36 -5.66 8.65
CA LEU A 158 0.37 -4.46 9.00
C LEU A 158 1.22 -4.79 10.23
N PRO A 159 2.54 -4.47 10.25
CA PRO A 159 3.34 -4.61 11.46
C PRO A 159 2.57 -3.96 12.61
N GLU A 160 2.48 -4.60 13.78
CA GLU A 160 1.71 -4.11 14.94
C GLU A 160 2.04 -2.63 15.30
N SER A 161 3.21 -2.14 14.87
CA SER A 161 3.67 -0.75 15.01
C SER A 161 3.35 0.22 13.85
N ALA A 162 2.91 -0.25 12.68
CA ALA A 162 2.63 0.58 11.50
C ALA A 162 1.24 1.25 11.54
N PHE A 163 0.25 0.58 12.15
CA PHE A 163 -1.07 1.17 12.43
C PHE A 163 -0.98 2.30 13.46
N GLY A 164 -0.20 2.10 14.52
CA GLY A 164 0.11 3.18 15.48
C GLY A 164 0.77 4.39 14.82
N LYS A 165 1.64 4.16 13.83
CA LYS A 165 2.27 5.23 13.04
C LYS A 165 1.31 5.93 12.06
N LEU A 166 0.36 5.21 11.45
CA LEU A 166 -0.72 5.79 10.64
C LEU A 166 -1.66 6.66 11.47
N ILE A 167 -1.95 6.26 12.70
CA ILE A 167 -2.74 7.02 13.68
C ILE A 167 -1.96 8.25 14.19
N ALA A 168 -0.65 8.12 14.40
CA ALA A 168 0.24 9.21 14.83
C ALA A 168 0.52 10.25 13.71
N GLY A 169 0.44 9.87 12.43
CA GLY A 169 0.67 10.74 11.26
C GLY A 169 -0.40 11.80 10.97
N ARG A 170 -1.23 12.16 11.97
CA ARG A 170 -2.50 12.89 11.84
C ARG A 170 -2.39 14.37 11.43
N ASN A 171 -1.20 14.90 11.21
CA ASN A 171 -1.06 16.30 10.78
C ASN A 171 -1.20 16.51 9.25
N GLY A 172 -1.42 15.45 8.44
CA GLY A 172 -1.44 15.59 6.97
C GLY A 172 -2.59 14.90 6.19
N ALA A 173 -3.14 13.78 6.66
CA ALA A 173 -4.13 13.00 5.90
C ALA A 173 -5.46 12.88 6.65
N GLY A 174 -6.56 13.21 5.97
CA GLY A 174 -7.90 13.30 6.57
C GLY A 174 -8.43 11.97 7.15
N ARG A 175 -9.35 12.10 8.12
CA ARG A 175 -10.05 11.02 8.85
C ARG A 175 -10.50 9.81 7.99
N GLY A 176 -10.87 10.02 6.73
CA GLY A 176 -11.48 9.00 5.87
C GLY A 176 -10.61 7.79 5.49
N GLU A 177 -9.29 7.92 5.46
CA GLU A 177 -8.41 6.78 5.14
C GLU A 177 -8.26 5.82 6.33
N VAL A 178 -8.25 6.37 7.54
CA VAL A 178 -8.20 5.59 8.78
C VAL A 178 -9.53 4.89 9.02
N ASP A 179 -10.64 5.58 8.75
CA ASP A 179 -11.98 5.00 8.82
C ASP A 179 -12.11 3.76 7.91
N HIS A 180 -11.57 3.82 6.68
CA HIS A 180 -11.64 2.70 5.75
C HIS A 180 -10.69 1.55 6.12
N ALA A 181 -9.45 1.85 6.47
CA ALA A 181 -8.47 0.83 6.83
C ALA A 181 -8.86 0.08 8.12
N LEU A 182 -9.37 0.81 9.12
CA LEU A 182 -9.70 0.26 10.43
C LEU A 182 -11.03 -0.50 10.43
N LEU A 183 -12.04 -0.02 9.70
CA LEU A 183 -13.39 -0.61 9.72
C LEU A 183 -13.65 -1.63 8.61
N ALA A 184 -12.88 -1.62 7.50
CA ALA A 184 -13.11 -2.57 6.41
C ALA A 184 -12.11 -3.74 6.38
N GLN A 185 -10.89 -3.57 6.89
CA GLN A 185 -9.80 -4.52 6.64
C GLN A 185 -9.05 -5.01 7.88
N ALA A 186 -9.15 -4.33 9.02
CA ALA A 186 -8.42 -4.71 10.23
C ALA A 186 -9.21 -5.71 11.10
N THR A 187 -8.49 -6.69 11.66
CA THR A 187 -8.95 -7.40 12.86
C THR A 187 -8.67 -6.51 14.07
N LEU A 188 -9.68 -6.33 14.91
CA LEU A 188 -9.61 -5.50 16.10
C LEU A 188 -9.76 -6.38 17.33
N HIS A 189 -8.91 -6.13 18.32
CA HIS A 189 -8.86 -6.85 19.58
C HIS A 189 -9.58 -6.05 20.66
N PHE A 190 -10.39 -6.70 21.49
CA PHE A 190 -11.17 -6.08 22.57
C PHE A 190 -11.42 -7.10 23.68
N ALA A 191 -12.05 -6.70 24.78
CA ALA A 191 -12.42 -7.61 25.85
C ALA A 191 -13.93 -7.87 25.83
N VAL A 192 -14.30 -9.12 26.16
CA VAL A 192 -15.66 -9.52 26.49
C VAL A 192 -15.71 -10.04 27.92
N SER A 193 -16.79 -9.74 28.64
CA SER A 193 -17.03 -10.32 29.97
C SER A 193 -17.23 -11.84 29.88
N ALA A 194 -17.16 -12.53 31.01
CA ALA A 194 -17.47 -13.96 31.11
C ALA A 194 -18.88 -14.36 30.61
N ARG A 195 -19.80 -13.39 30.47
CA ARG A 195 -21.15 -13.60 29.92
C ARG A 195 -21.25 -13.32 28.41
N GLY A 196 -20.13 -13.01 27.76
CA GLY A 196 -20.06 -12.68 26.34
C GLY A 196 -20.45 -11.23 26.00
N ASN A 197 -20.67 -10.36 26.99
CA ASN A 197 -20.96 -8.94 26.72
C ASN A 197 -19.68 -8.15 26.43
N LEU A 198 -19.77 -7.14 25.55
CA LEU A 198 -18.67 -6.21 25.29
C LEU A 198 -18.25 -5.48 26.57
N VAL A 199 -16.95 -5.37 26.81
CA VAL A 199 -16.40 -4.56 27.90
C VAL A 199 -16.19 -3.14 27.39
N THR A 200 -17.00 -2.21 27.88
CA THR A 200 -16.94 -0.79 27.53
C THR A 200 -16.31 0.04 28.65
N THR A 201 -15.91 1.26 28.31
CA THR A 201 -15.46 2.27 29.27
C THR A 201 -16.25 3.55 29.09
N THR A 202 -16.54 4.24 30.18
CA THR A 202 -17.28 5.49 30.15
C THR A 202 -16.37 6.63 30.56
N THR A 203 -16.31 7.67 29.73
CA THR A 203 -15.56 8.91 30.03
C THR A 203 -16.50 10.11 30.02
N ALA A 204 -16.15 11.17 30.76
CA ALA A 204 -16.94 12.38 30.81
C ALA A 204 -17.06 13.09 29.44
N ASP A 205 -15.99 13.04 28.65
CA ASP A 205 -15.90 13.77 27.38
C ASP A 205 -16.47 13.01 26.18
N PHE A 206 -16.51 11.67 26.23
CA PHE A 206 -16.88 10.84 25.08
C PHE A 206 -17.98 9.82 25.38
N GLY A 207 -18.54 9.79 26.59
CA GLY A 207 -19.57 8.84 26.99
C GLY A 207 -19.07 7.39 27.03
N GLU A 208 -19.98 6.45 26.81
CA GLU A 208 -19.66 5.01 26.76
C GLU A 208 -19.00 4.64 25.43
N ASN A 209 -17.84 3.99 25.49
CA ASN A 209 -17.02 3.62 24.34
C ASN A 209 -16.48 2.20 24.49
N LEU A 210 -16.43 1.46 23.38
CA LEU A 210 -15.70 0.20 23.29
C LEU A 210 -14.22 0.47 23.03
N PRO A 211 -13.31 0.09 23.95
CA PRO A 211 -11.87 0.07 23.69
C PRO A 211 -11.54 -1.08 22.74
N VAL A 212 -10.90 -0.74 21.63
CA VAL A 212 -10.37 -1.70 20.67
C VAL A 212 -8.90 -1.43 20.40
N PHE A 213 -8.20 -2.47 20.00
CA PHE A 213 -6.76 -2.45 19.79
C PHE A 213 -6.43 -3.06 18.44
N THR A 214 -5.44 -2.48 17.76
CA THR A 214 -4.96 -2.99 16.46
C THR A 214 -4.07 -4.23 16.62
N ASP A 215 -3.73 -4.59 17.86
CA ASP A 215 -2.87 -5.70 18.22
C ASP A 215 -3.29 -6.28 19.59
N ALA A 216 -3.11 -7.59 19.76
CA ALA A 216 -3.38 -8.31 21.00
C ALA A 216 -2.39 -7.98 22.13
N GLY A 217 -1.14 -7.63 21.81
CA GLY A 217 -0.17 -7.09 22.77
C GLY A 217 -0.67 -5.80 23.41
N LEU A 218 -1.13 -4.85 22.60
CA LEU A 218 -1.71 -3.59 23.08
C LEU A 218 -2.95 -3.80 23.97
N LEU A 219 -3.83 -4.76 23.62
CA LEU A 219 -4.95 -5.12 24.49
C LEU A 219 -4.46 -5.66 25.84
N ARG A 220 -3.46 -6.55 25.85
CA ARG A 220 -2.91 -7.10 27.11
C ARG A 220 -2.28 -6.00 27.97
N GLU A 221 -1.53 -5.09 27.37
CA GLU A 221 -0.98 -3.92 28.06
C GLU A 221 -2.10 -3.06 28.66
N TYR A 222 -3.17 -2.84 27.91
CA TYR A 222 -4.33 -2.11 28.40
C TYR A 222 -5.01 -2.79 29.58
N LEU A 223 -5.34 -4.08 29.45
CA LEU A 223 -6.00 -4.84 30.52
C LEU A 223 -5.15 -4.86 31.80
N ALA A 224 -3.83 -4.95 31.67
CA ALA A 224 -2.90 -4.83 32.78
C ALA A 224 -2.92 -3.42 33.40
N ALA A 225 -2.88 -2.38 32.56
CA ALA A 225 -2.87 -0.99 33.01
C ALA A 225 -4.16 -0.58 33.74
N VAL A 226 -5.31 -1.00 33.23
CA VAL A 226 -6.62 -0.71 33.85
C VAL A 226 -6.99 -1.70 34.96
N ARG A 227 -6.12 -2.70 35.23
CA ARG A 227 -6.36 -3.79 36.20
C ARG A 227 -7.71 -4.48 35.96
N ALA A 228 -7.96 -4.85 34.71
CA ALA A 228 -9.21 -5.49 34.31
C ALA A 228 -9.46 -6.79 35.11
N PRO A 229 -10.72 -7.13 35.42
CA PRO A 229 -11.07 -8.39 36.04
C PRO A 229 -10.54 -9.60 35.26
N ALA A 230 -10.10 -10.64 35.97
CA ALA A 230 -9.66 -11.89 35.33
C ALA A 230 -10.79 -12.61 34.54
N SER A 231 -12.04 -12.23 34.78
CA SER A 231 -13.22 -12.70 34.05
C SER A 231 -13.37 -12.07 32.65
N ASP A 232 -12.59 -11.04 32.33
CA ASP A 232 -12.62 -10.39 31.03
C ASP A 232 -11.69 -11.14 30.08
N VAL A 233 -12.27 -11.65 29.01
CA VAL A 233 -11.61 -12.52 28.05
C VAL A 233 -11.25 -11.71 26.81
N PRO A 234 -9.98 -11.74 26.36
CA PRO A 234 -9.60 -11.19 25.08
C PRO A 234 -10.38 -11.83 23.94
N ALA A 235 -10.90 -11.00 23.04
CA ALA A 235 -11.62 -11.40 21.85
C ALA A 235 -11.10 -10.57 20.66
N ASP A 236 -11.37 -11.07 19.46
CA ASP A 236 -11.09 -10.35 18.22
C ASP A 236 -12.22 -10.52 17.21
N ALA A 237 -12.37 -9.51 16.36
CA ALA A 237 -13.32 -9.54 15.26
C ALA A 237 -12.88 -8.60 14.14
N PRO A 238 -13.31 -8.84 12.89
CA PRO A 238 -13.16 -7.86 11.83
C PRO A 238 -13.82 -6.53 12.21
N GLY A 239 -13.17 -5.41 11.90
CA GLY A 239 -13.66 -4.07 12.24
C GLY A 239 -15.08 -3.80 11.75
N ARG A 240 -15.47 -4.37 10.60
CA ARG A 240 -16.83 -4.25 10.05
C ARG A 240 -17.87 -4.88 10.97
N LYS A 241 -17.56 -6.05 11.54
CA LYS A 241 -18.45 -6.74 12.48
C LYS A 241 -18.62 -5.94 13.76
N ILE A 242 -17.54 -5.34 14.27
CA ILE A 242 -17.61 -4.45 15.45
C ILE A 242 -18.45 -3.21 15.13
N LEU A 243 -18.24 -2.60 13.97
CA LEU A 243 -19.03 -1.45 13.52
C LEU A 243 -20.53 -1.77 13.49
N ASP A 244 -20.91 -2.89 12.88
CA ASP A 244 -22.31 -3.30 12.76
C ASP A 244 -22.94 -3.56 14.13
N ILE A 245 -22.19 -4.16 15.07
CA ILE A 245 -22.63 -4.37 16.47
C ILE A 245 -22.86 -3.02 17.17
N LEU A 246 -21.91 -2.09 17.09
CA LEU A 246 -22.00 -0.79 17.76
C LEU A 246 -23.09 0.10 17.15
N VAL A 247 -23.26 0.08 15.83
CA VAL A 247 -24.36 0.78 15.14
C VAL A 247 -25.72 0.23 15.55
N SER A 248 -25.84 -1.09 15.68
CA SER A 248 -27.07 -1.73 16.16
C SER A 248 -27.39 -1.37 17.61
N ALA A 249 -26.37 -1.22 18.47
CA ALA A 249 -26.54 -0.76 19.85
C ALA A 249 -26.90 0.74 19.95
N GLY A 250 -26.43 1.56 19.00
CA GLY A 250 -26.84 2.94 18.79
C GLY A 250 -26.38 3.96 19.84
N ARG A 251 -25.73 3.53 20.94
CA ARG A 251 -25.32 4.41 22.05
C ARG A 251 -23.85 4.32 22.44
N ILE A 252 -23.13 3.32 21.93
CA ILE A 252 -21.75 3.03 22.32
C ILE A 252 -20.81 3.54 21.22
N GLY A 253 -19.85 4.39 21.59
CA GLY A 253 -18.78 4.86 20.71
C GLY A 253 -17.64 3.85 20.58
N LEU A 254 -16.61 4.19 19.80
CA LEU A 254 -15.43 3.36 19.59
C LEU A 254 -14.18 4.17 19.95
N VAL A 255 -13.26 3.58 20.72
CA VAL A 255 -11.93 4.15 20.94
C VAL A 255 -10.84 3.15 20.55
N VAL A 256 -9.94 3.55 19.66
CA VAL A 256 -8.82 2.72 19.18
C VAL A 256 -7.52 3.11 19.91
N ASN A 257 -6.80 2.11 20.43
CA ASN A 257 -5.48 2.24 21.06
C ASN A 257 -5.40 3.38 22.11
N PRO A 258 -6.28 3.41 23.14
CA PRO A 258 -6.37 4.50 24.12
C PRO A 258 -5.09 4.82 24.90
N LEU A 259 -4.11 3.92 24.95
CA LEU A 259 -2.86 4.09 25.72
C LEU A 259 -1.63 4.51 24.90
N GLY A 260 -1.79 4.87 23.62
CA GLY A 260 -0.67 5.10 22.68
C GLY A 260 0.59 5.75 23.28
N GLY A 261 1.74 5.10 23.07
CA GLY A 261 3.12 5.43 23.47
C GLY A 261 3.40 6.75 24.19
N HIS A 262 4.01 6.64 25.39
CA HIS A 262 4.65 7.68 26.21
C HIS A 262 4.29 9.14 25.89
N GLY A 263 3.26 9.64 26.58
CA GLY A 263 3.03 11.08 26.76
C GLY A 263 1.73 11.60 26.18
N ALA A 264 0.67 11.49 26.98
CA ALA A 264 -0.61 12.21 26.90
C ALA A 264 -1.50 11.97 25.65
N HIS A 265 -2.77 11.59 25.88
CA HIS A 265 -3.85 12.28 25.17
C HIS A 265 -4.69 11.61 24.07
N VAL A 266 -4.36 10.50 23.39
CA VAL A 266 -5.02 10.34 22.04
C VAL A 266 -5.19 8.93 21.49
N GLY A 267 -6.01 8.11 22.15
CA GLY A 267 -6.78 7.10 21.40
C GLY A 267 -7.65 7.77 20.34
N GLN A 268 -7.95 7.09 19.23
CA GLN A 268 -8.87 7.65 18.23
C GLN A 268 -10.31 7.34 18.61
N HIS A 269 -11.14 8.38 18.72
CA HIS A 269 -12.54 8.27 19.12
C HIS A 269 -13.49 8.48 17.94
N TRP A 270 -14.53 7.64 17.90
CA TRP A 270 -15.71 7.79 17.06
C TRP A 270 -16.95 7.79 17.94
N SER A 271 -17.76 8.83 17.80
CA SER A 271 -19.08 8.88 18.44
C SER A 271 -20.04 7.87 17.78
N PRO A 272 -21.15 7.49 18.44
CA PRO A 272 -22.19 6.67 17.81
C PRO A 272 -22.70 7.25 16.48
N ALA A 273 -22.78 8.58 16.38
CA ALA A 273 -23.17 9.27 15.14
C ALA A 273 -22.11 9.13 14.03
N ASP A 274 -20.82 9.16 14.38
CA ASP A 274 -19.74 8.89 13.44
C ASP A 274 -19.80 7.46 12.92
N LEU A 275 -20.02 6.48 13.81
CA LEU A 275 -20.15 5.07 13.46
C LEU A 275 -21.33 4.83 12.51
N ALA A 276 -22.49 5.42 12.78
CA ALA A 276 -23.66 5.33 11.92
C ALA A 276 -23.42 5.91 10.52
N ARG A 277 -22.62 6.99 10.41
CA ARG A 277 -22.21 7.56 9.12
C ARG A 277 -21.24 6.65 8.36
N LEU A 278 -20.35 5.97 9.08
CA LEU A 278 -19.36 5.06 8.50
C LEU A 278 -19.99 3.76 7.99
N ALA A 279 -21.02 3.24 8.66
CA ALA A 279 -21.73 2.04 8.21
C ALA A 279 -22.52 2.23 6.90
N ARG A 280 -22.85 3.48 6.52
CA ARG A 280 -23.56 3.83 5.28
C ARG A 280 -22.64 3.95 4.05
N ARG A 281 -21.33 3.87 4.24
CA ARG A 281 -20.32 3.87 3.18
C ARG A 281 -19.89 2.45 2.85
#